data_AF-A0A9E2QGY2-F1
#
_entry.id   AF-A0A9E2QGY2-F1
#
_cell.length_a   1.000
_cell.length_b   1.000
_cell.length_c   1.000
_cell.angle_alpha   90.00
_cell.angle_beta   90.00
_cell.angle_gamma   90.00
#
_symmetry.space_group_name_H-M   'P 1'
#
loop_
_entity.id
_entity.type
_entity.pdbx_description
1 polymer ?
#
loop_
_entity_poly.entity_id
_entity_poly.type
_entity_poly.pdbx_seq_one_letter_code
_entity_poly.pdbx_strand_id
1 'polypeptide(L)'
;MYDLKYEILKVLSFYDIFEFPLTICEIKKSIGIRKKLEEIYSALELLEQENKIQKEDGYYFLPQNLDGAKKRKARFLISLKKMERAKKVAKIFSRFPFIRFIGVCNSLGYMNAEDKSDIDFFIIAESGRLWTARFLTASFLKIFNMRPKNGENKDKICLSFFISKDFLDISKIALSDGDPYLFHWMLWLTPLYDSGIYQKFLKENIWIKKYFPAFYGQDTAFSKILKNPIQRVREAPFIFFPERIIKKFQLKVMPRGMKGALKKGDNSVIINDEMLKFHLIDRRAEYRERFYQKVKSLNPNFPNPKSQ
;
A
#
# COMPACT_ATOMS: atom_id res chain seq x y z
N MET A 1 20.95 8.98 -19.73
CA MET A 1 21.28 7.75 -18.97
C MET A 1 21.51 8.19 -17.54
N TYR A 2 20.58 7.91 -16.62
CA TYR A 2 20.65 8.42 -15.25
C TYR A 2 21.75 7.69 -14.47
N ASP A 3 22.53 8.44 -13.70
CA ASP A 3 23.56 7.90 -12.80
C ASP A 3 22.89 6.96 -11.77
N LEU A 4 23.46 5.77 -11.58
CA LEU A 4 22.98 4.81 -10.57
C LEU A 4 23.06 5.39 -9.16
N LYS A 5 24.09 6.21 -8.87
CA LYS A 5 24.20 6.89 -7.58
C LYS A 5 23.01 7.82 -7.32
N TYR A 6 22.57 8.55 -8.36
CA TYR A 6 21.36 9.37 -8.30
C TYR A 6 20.11 8.53 -8.00
N GLU A 7 19.91 7.41 -8.72
CA GLU A 7 18.75 6.55 -8.50
C GLU A 7 18.69 5.98 -7.07
N ILE A 8 19.85 5.58 -6.51
CA ILE A 8 19.95 5.12 -5.13
C ILE A 8 19.59 6.23 -4.14
N LEU A 9 20.18 7.41 -4.28
CA LEU A 9 19.90 8.56 -3.40
C LEU A 9 18.44 9.02 -3.50
N LYS A 10 17.86 8.98 -4.69
CA LYS A 10 16.43 9.25 -4.94
C LYS A 10 15.57 8.28 -4.13
N VAL A 11 15.83 6.99 -4.25
CA VAL A 11 15.11 5.96 -3.48
C VAL A 11 15.26 6.17 -1.97
N LEU A 12 16.49 6.33 -1.47
CA LEU A 12 16.74 6.56 -0.04
C LEU A 12 16.04 7.82 0.48
N SER A 13 15.97 8.88 -0.33
CA SER A 13 15.24 10.11 0.02
C SER A 13 13.76 9.88 0.25
N PHE A 14 13.11 9.03 -0.56
CA PHE A 14 11.70 8.72 -0.38
C PHE A 14 11.46 7.97 0.93
N TYR A 15 12.26 6.94 1.22
CA TYR A 15 12.05 6.12 2.42
C TYR A 15 12.52 6.77 3.71
N ASP A 16 13.41 7.76 3.65
CA ASP A 16 13.79 8.55 4.81
C ASP A 16 12.61 9.33 5.41
N ILE A 17 11.61 9.72 4.60
CA ILE A 17 10.36 10.35 5.06
C ILE A 17 9.59 9.43 6.03
N PHE A 18 9.75 8.12 5.88
CA PHE A 18 9.09 7.10 6.68
C PHE A 18 10.03 6.44 7.70
N GLU A 19 11.24 7.00 7.86
CA GLU A 19 12.33 6.48 8.68
C GLU A 19 12.53 4.96 8.42
N PHE A 20 12.65 4.61 7.14
CA PHE A 20 12.76 3.23 6.69
C PHE A 20 14.07 2.99 5.93
N PRO A 21 15.19 2.76 6.65
CA PRO A 21 16.42 2.29 6.03
C PRO A 21 16.21 1.02 5.21
N LEU A 22 16.89 0.94 4.08
CA LEU A 22 16.69 -0.10 3.09
C LEU A 22 17.83 -1.10 3.08
N THR A 23 17.51 -2.37 2.88
CA THR A 23 18.46 -3.38 2.45
C THR A 23 18.81 -3.21 0.97
N ILE A 24 19.93 -3.79 0.52
CA ILE A 24 20.32 -3.76 -0.89
C ILE A 24 19.25 -4.37 -1.83
N CYS A 25 18.53 -5.40 -1.37
CA CYS A 25 17.44 -6.01 -2.13
C CYS A 25 16.24 -5.07 -2.30
N GLU A 26 15.88 -4.32 -1.24
CA GLU A 26 14.81 -3.33 -1.29
C GLU A 26 15.20 -2.13 -2.19
N ILE A 27 16.48 -1.73 -2.19
CA ILE A 27 17.02 -0.73 -3.13
C ILE A 27 16.88 -1.23 -4.57
N LYS A 28 17.41 -2.42 -4.88
CA LYS A 28 17.31 -3.03 -6.23
C LYS A 28 15.87 -3.11 -6.74
N LYS A 29 14.92 -3.39 -5.84
CA LYS A 29 13.50 -3.46 -6.15
C LYS A 29 12.87 -2.08 -6.41
N SER A 30 13.42 -1.02 -5.81
CA SER A 30 12.83 0.32 -5.78
C SER A 30 13.50 1.33 -6.73
N ILE A 31 14.67 1.04 -7.30
CA ILE A 31 15.33 1.95 -8.25
C ILE A 31 14.64 1.99 -9.62
N GLY A 32 14.70 3.14 -10.28
CA GLY A 32 14.06 3.39 -11.58
C GLY A 32 14.78 2.79 -12.79
N ILE A 33 15.84 2.00 -12.57
CA ILE A 33 16.66 1.41 -13.63
C ILE A 33 16.96 -0.07 -13.31
N ARG A 34 17.08 -0.92 -14.33
CA ARG A 34 17.53 -2.30 -14.13
C ARG A 34 19.05 -2.33 -13.98
N LYS A 35 19.50 -2.87 -12.85
CA LYS A 35 20.92 -3.06 -12.55
C LYS A 35 21.17 -4.40 -11.86
N LYS A 36 22.36 -4.96 -12.08
CA LYS A 36 22.80 -6.15 -11.36
C LYS A 36 23.10 -5.79 -9.90
N LEU A 37 23.13 -6.79 -9.03
CA LEU A 37 23.29 -6.54 -7.58
C LEU A 37 24.68 -5.99 -7.27
N GLU A 38 25.68 -6.45 -8.02
CA GLU A 38 27.09 -6.07 -7.93
C GLU A 38 27.28 -4.59 -8.29
N GLU A 39 26.63 -4.11 -9.36
CA GLU A 39 26.66 -2.70 -9.74
C GLU A 39 26.07 -1.79 -8.64
N ILE A 40 24.97 -2.24 -8.02
CA ILE A 40 24.33 -1.51 -6.91
C ILE A 40 25.24 -1.51 -5.69
N TYR A 41 25.87 -2.64 -5.38
CA TYR A 41 26.79 -2.77 -4.27
C TYR A 41 27.99 -1.83 -4.41
N SER A 42 28.66 -1.81 -5.57
CA SER A 42 29.78 -0.89 -5.82
C SER A 42 29.35 0.58 -5.76
N ALA A 43 28.15 0.92 -6.25
CA ALA A 43 27.63 2.29 -6.15
C ALA A 43 27.34 2.70 -4.69
N LEU A 44 26.89 1.77 -3.85
CA LEU A 44 26.68 2.01 -2.41
C LEU A 44 28.02 2.23 -1.69
N GLU A 45 29.06 1.44 -1.98
CA GLU A 45 30.40 1.63 -1.40
C GLU A 45 30.96 3.02 -1.74
N LEU A 46 30.81 3.46 -2.99
CA LEU A 46 31.23 4.81 -3.39
C LEU A 46 30.45 5.91 -2.67
N LEU A 47 29.13 5.76 -2.55
CA LEU A 47 28.29 6.72 -1.83
C LEU A 47 28.62 6.79 -0.33
N GLU A 48 29.00 5.67 0.27
CA GLU A 48 29.44 5.59 1.66
C GLU A 48 30.79 6.30 1.84
N GLN A 49 31.77 6.06 0.95
CA GLN A 49 33.06 6.78 0.92
C GLN A 49 32.89 8.29 0.72
N GLU A 50 31.93 8.71 -0.09
CA GLU A 50 31.56 10.12 -0.31
C GLU A 50 30.76 10.73 0.87
N ASN A 51 30.52 9.97 1.95
CA ASN A 51 29.69 10.35 3.10
C ASN A 51 28.25 10.79 2.72
N LYS A 52 27.72 10.29 1.60
CA LYS A 52 26.37 10.60 1.12
C LYS A 52 25.31 9.67 1.72
N ILE A 53 25.73 8.50 2.17
CA ILE A 53 24.89 7.51 2.86
C ILE A 53 25.66 6.94 4.05
N GLN A 54 24.93 6.30 4.96
CA GLN A 54 25.48 5.49 6.03
C GLN A 54 24.94 4.06 5.92
N LYS A 55 25.69 3.13 6.52
CA LYS A 55 25.36 1.71 6.56
C LYS A 55 25.46 1.19 8.00
N GLU A 56 24.41 0.50 8.44
CA GLU A 56 24.38 -0.15 9.75
C GLU A 56 23.55 -1.43 9.65
N ASP A 57 24.07 -2.57 10.14
CA ASP A 57 23.37 -3.86 10.15
C ASP A 57 22.83 -4.32 8.77
N GLY A 58 23.49 -3.90 7.68
CA GLY A 58 23.05 -4.19 6.31
C GLY A 58 21.92 -3.29 5.78
N TYR A 59 21.53 -2.27 6.54
CA TYR A 59 20.63 -1.21 6.11
C TYR A 59 21.42 0.02 5.64
N TYR A 60 20.95 0.64 4.56
CA TYR A 60 21.48 1.86 3.98
C TYR A 60 20.46 2.99 4.18
N PHE A 61 20.95 4.16 4.60
CA PHE A 61 20.13 5.33 4.90
C PHE A 61 20.91 6.63 4.72
N LEU A 62 20.21 7.77 4.72
CA LEU A 62 20.85 9.07 4.63
C LEU A 62 21.44 9.49 6.00
N PRO A 63 22.57 10.23 6.05
CA PRO A 63 23.34 10.47 7.29
C PRO A 63 22.57 11.12 8.46
N GLN A 64 21.46 11.81 8.20
CA GLN A 64 20.61 12.42 9.23
C GLN A 64 19.80 11.39 10.06
N ASN A 65 19.75 10.12 9.66
CA ASN A 65 18.89 9.10 10.25
C ASN A 65 19.66 8.14 11.17
N LEU A 66 20.29 8.70 12.21
CA LEU A 66 21.23 7.99 13.08
C LEU A 66 20.62 6.80 13.85
N ASP A 67 19.32 6.83 14.16
CA ASP A 67 18.59 5.74 14.84
C ASP A 67 17.81 4.83 13.87
N GLY A 68 18.03 4.99 12.56
CA GLY A 68 17.21 4.37 11.54
C GLY A 68 17.19 2.84 11.65
N ALA A 69 18.36 2.21 11.74
CA ALA A 69 18.46 0.74 11.77
C ALA A 69 17.79 0.14 13.02
N LYS A 70 17.96 0.78 14.18
CA LYS A 70 17.29 0.41 15.43
C LYS A 70 15.78 0.52 15.30
N LYS A 71 15.26 1.64 14.79
CA LYS A 71 13.81 1.83 14.52
C LYS A 71 13.28 0.80 13.53
N ARG A 72 14.01 0.52 12.45
CA ARG A 72 13.68 -0.48 11.43
C ARG A 72 13.49 -1.87 12.04
N LYS A 73 14.44 -2.32 12.87
CA LYS A 73 14.38 -3.61 13.59
C LYS A 73 13.17 -3.68 14.51
N ALA A 74 12.92 -2.64 15.31
CA ALA A 74 11.76 -2.59 16.21
C ALA A 74 10.42 -2.64 15.45
N ARG A 75 10.27 -1.82 14.41
CA ARG A 75 9.06 -1.80 13.55
C ARG A 75 8.86 -3.11 12.79
N PHE A 76 9.93 -3.80 12.40
CA PHE A 76 9.84 -5.12 11.78
C PHE A 76 9.20 -6.14 12.74
N LEU A 77 9.66 -6.21 14.00
CA LEU A 77 9.08 -7.12 15.01
C LEU A 77 7.61 -6.81 15.31
N ILE A 78 7.24 -5.53 15.37
CA ILE A 78 5.84 -5.08 15.50
C ILE A 78 5.03 -5.54 14.27
N SER A 79 5.59 -5.34 13.08
CA SER A 79 4.94 -5.70 11.81
C SER A 79 4.69 -7.20 11.70
N LEU A 80 5.58 -8.06 12.20
CA LEU A 80 5.36 -9.52 12.23
C LEU A 80 4.08 -9.88 13.00
N LYS A 81 3.88 -9.30 14.19
CA LYS A 81 2.67 -9.53 15.01
C LYS A 81 1.41 -9.04 14.30
N LYS A 82 1.46 -7.85 13.71
CA LYS A 82 0.33 -7.27 12.94
C LYS A 82 0.03 -8.08 11.68
N MET A 83 1.05 -8.57 10.98
CA MET A 83 0.90 -9.42 9.79
C MET A 83 0.20 -10.73 10.13
N GLU A 84 0.56 -11.39 11.25
CA GLU A 84 -0.13 -12.61 11.68
C GLU A 84 -1.60 -12.36 12.01
N ARG A 85 -1.91 -11.21 12.64
CA ARG A 85 -3.30 -10.79 12.85
C ARG A 85 -4.02 -10.54 11.53
N ALA A 86 -3.39 -9.85 10.59
CA ALA A 86 -3.93 -9.58 9.26
C ALA A 86 -4.25 -10.88 8.51
N LYS A 87 -3.33 -11.86 8.51
CA LYS A 87 -3.53 -13.20 7.93
C LYS A 87 -4.73 -13.93 8.53
N LYS A 88 -4.89 -13.90 9.87
CA LYS A 88 -6.04 -14.52 10.55
C LYS A 88 -7.36 -13.90 10.11
N VAL A 89 -7.45 -12.57 10.04
CA VAL A 89 -8.65 -11.87 9.58
C VAL A 89 -8.90 -12.11 8.09
N ALA A 90 -7.87 -12.06 7.26
CA ALA A 90 -7.96 -12.34 5.83
C ALA A 90 -8.47 -13.76 5.54
N LYS A 91 -8.05 -14.76 6.35
CA LYS A 91 -8.58 -16.13 6.27
C LYS A 91 -10.08 -16.22 6.61
N ILE A 92 -10.60 -15.35 7.47
CA ILE A 92 -12.05 -15.27 7.73
C ILE A 92 -12.75 -14.57 6.57
N PHE A 93 -12.22 -13.44 6.11
CA PHE A 93 -12.80 -12.69 5.00
C PHE A 93 -12.76 -13.42 3.67
N SER A 94 -11.77 -14.27 3.42
CA SER A 94 -11.72 -15.08 2.18
C SER A 94 -12.92 -16.02 2.03
N ARG A 95 -13.66 -16.25 3.11
CA ARG A 95 -14.88 -17.03 3.16
C ARG A 95 -16.15 -16.22 2.92
N PHE A 96 -16.07 -14.90 2.92
CA PHE A 96 -17.20 -14.04 2.60
C PHE A 96 -17.45 -14.03 1.09
N PRO A 97 -18.72 -13.96 0.67
CA PRO A 97 -19.09 -13.88 -0.73
C PRO A 97 -18.48 -12.63 -1.37
N PHE A 98 -18.22 -12.71 -2.67
CA PHE A 98 -17.81 -11.59 -3.52
C PHE A 98 -16.43 -10.98 -3.22
N ILE A 99 -15.66 -11.48 -2.26
CA ILE A 99 -14.27 -11.05 -2.04
C ILE A 99 -13.36 -11.82 -3.00
N ARG A 100 -12.61 -11.11 -3.85
CA ARG A 100 -11.71 -11.70 -4.84
C ARG A 100 -10.24 -11.57 -4.48
N PHE A 101 -9.87 -10.52 -3.75
CA PHE A 101 -8.52 -10.29 -3.27
C PHE A 101 -8.55 -9.56 -1.93
N ILE A 102 -7.58 -9.86 -1.08
CA ILE A 102 -7.26 -9.10 0.13
C ILE A 102 -5.75 -8.91 0.15
N GLY A 103 -5.29 -7.66 0.24
CA GLY A 103 -3.90 -7.33 0.47
C GLY A 103 -3.74 -6.38 1.64
N VAL A 104 -2.55 -6.36 2.23
CA VAL A 104 -2.12 -5.32 3.17
C VAL A 104 -1.24 -4.31 2.46
N CYS A 105 -1.39 -3.06 2.83
CA CYS A 105 -0.72 -1.93 2.20
C CYS A 105 -0.21 -0.95 3.26
N ASN A 106 0.27 0.22 2.81
CA ASN A 106 0.90 1.24 3.67
C ASN A 106 2.05 0.62 4.49
N SER A 107 2.26 1.11 5.72
CA SER A 107 3.41 0.76 6.57
C SER A 107 3.54 -0.75 6.84
N LEU A 108 2.43 -1.50 6.94
CA LEU A 108 2.50 -2.94 7.12
C LEU A 108 2.92 -3.68 5.83
N GLY A 109 2.58 -3.16 4.65
CA GLY A 109 2.91 -3.79 3.36
C GLY A 109 4.42 -3.94 3.12
N TYR A 110 5.24 -3.07 3.70
CA TYR A 110 6.70 -3.14 3.69
C TYR A 110 7.32 -3.35 5.08
N MET A 111 6.55 -3.88 6.03
CA MET A 111 7.01 -4.28 7.36
C MET A 111 7.62 -3.14 8.20
N ASN A 112 7.04 -1.94 8.12
CA ASN A 112 7.43 -0.74 8.87
C ASN A 112 6.31 -0.19 9.77
N ALA A 113 5.39 -1.04 10.22
CA ALA A 113 4.28 -0.62 11.05
C ALA A 113 4.76 -0.13 12.44
N GLU A 114 4.14 0.95 12.92
CA GLU A 114 4.34 1.45 14.29
C GLU A 114 3.42 0.75 15.27
N ASP A 115 3.78 0.76 16.56
CA ASP A 115 2.99 0.07 17.58
C ASP A 115 1.52 0.53 17.60
N LYS A 116 1.30 1.84 17.52
CA LYS A 116 -0.03 2.46 17.55
C LYS A 116 -0.79 2.38 16.21
N SER A 117 -0.17 1.87 15.15
CA SER A 117 -0.81 1.82 13.83
C SER A 117 -1.93 0.77 13.77
N ASP A 118 -2.91 1.07 12.93
CA ASP A 118 -3.86 0.10 12.41
C ASP A 118 -3.24 -0.73 11.26
N ILE A 119 -4.06 -1.59 10.69
CA ILE A 119 -3.75 -2.53 9.62
C ILE A 119 -4.68 -2.21 8.45
N ASP A 120 -4.14 -1.63 7.39
CA ASP A 120 -4.91 -1.24 6.20
C ASP A 120 -5.12 -2.42 5.25
N PHE A 121 -6.39 -2.75 4.99
CA PHE A 121 -6.77 -3.73 4.00
C PHE A 121 -7.15 -3.05 2.68
N PHE A 122 -6.57 -3.56 1.60
CA PHE A 122 -7.03 -3.33 0.24
C PHE A 122 -7.79 -4.56 -0.25
N ILE A 123 -9.04 -4.36 -0.71
CA ILE A 123 -9.93 -5.45 -1.10
C ILE A 123 -10.41 -5.25 -2.53
N ILE A 124 -10.32 -6.30 -3.35
CA ILE A 124 -10.98 -6.35 -4.66
C ILE A 124 -12.24 -7.19 -4.50
N ALA A 125 -13.39 -6.61 -4.83
CA ALA A 125 -14.69 -7.28 -4.78
C ALA A 125 -15.20 -7.63 -6.18
N GLU A 126 -16.12 -8.59 -6.27
CA GLU A 126 -16.86 -8.90 -7.49
C GLU A 126 -17.66 -7.69 -7.98
N SER A 127 -17.81 -7.59 -9.31
CA SER A 127 -18.55 -6.53 -9.99
C SER A 127 -19.97 -6.37 -9.42
N GLY A 128 -20.34 -5.14 -9.09
CA GLY A 128 -21.67 -4.82 -8.55
C GLY A 128 -21.94 -5.34 -7.13
N ARG A 129 -20.91 -5.79 -6.39
CA ARG A 129 -21.03 -6.35 -5.03
C ARG A 129 -20.12 -5.66 -4.00
N LEU A 130 -19.60 -4.49 -4.34
CA LEU A 130 -18.65 -3.72 -3.53
C LEU A 130 -19.23 -3.36 -2.16
N TRP A 131 -20.49 -2.93 -2.11
CA TRP A 131 -21.18 -2.55 -0.88
C TRP A 131 -21.55 -3.76 -0.05
N THR A 132 -21.97 -4.86 -0.67
CA THR A 132 -22.20 -6.13 0.05
C THR A 132 -20.91 -6.65 0.69
N ALA A 133 -19.80 -6.71 -0.06
CA ALA A 133 -18.50 -7.14 0.47
C ALA A 133 -18.04 -6.25 1.63
N ARG A 134 -18.15 -4.93 1.48
CA ARG A 134 -17.86 -3.98 2.56
C ARG A 134 -18.79 -4.17 3.75
N PHE A 135 -20.09 -4.36 3.54
CA PHE A 135 -21.06 -4.53 4.62
C PHE A 135 -20.70 -5.73 5.50
N LEU A 136 -20.42 -6.89 4.89
CA LEU A 136 -20.07 -8.11 5.62
C LEU A 136 -18.76 -7.95 6.40
N THR A 137 -17.71 -7.44 5.75
CA THR A 137 -16.40 -7.21 6.40
C THR A 137 -16.50 -6.17 7.51
N ALA A 138 -17.15 -5.03 7.26
CA ALA A 138 -17.30 -3.98 8.26
C ALA A 138 -18.18 -4.39 9.44
N SER A 139 -19.24 -5.17 9.20
CA SER A 139 -20.12 -5.69 10.25
C SER A 139 -19.40 -6.69 11.12
N PHE A 140 -18.66 -7.63 10.53
CA PHE A 140 -17.81 -8.56 11.27
C PHE A 140 -16.85 -7.81 12.19
N LEU A 141 -16.06 -6.86 11.66
CA LEU A 141 -15.11 -6.11 12.50
C LEU A 141 -15.82 -5.27 13.57
N LYS A 142 -17.03 -4.77 13.30
CA LYS A 142 -17.80 -4.02 14.30
C LYS A 142 -18.25 -4.93 15.45
N ILE A 143 -18.77 -6.12 15.14
CA ILE A 143 -19.21 -7.12 16.14
C ILE A 143 -18.04 -7.52 17.05
N PHE A 144 -16.86 -7.75 16.49
CA PHE A 144 -15.67 -8.15 17.25
C PHE A 144 -14.81 -6.97 17.75
N ASN A 145 -15.31 -5.73 17.69
CA ASN A 145 -14.59 -4.52 18.11
C ASN A 145 -13.17 -4.38 17.50
N MET A 146 -13.00 -4.80 16.25
CA MET A 146 -11.73 -4.83 15.52
C MET A 146 -11.53 -3.63 14.60
N ARG A 147 -12.45 -2.65 14.57
CA ARG A 147 -12.31 -1.43 13.76
C ARG A 147 -11.57 -0.31 14.51
N PRO A 148 -10.82 0.54 13.80
CA PRO A 148 -10.25 1.76 14.36
C PRO A 148 -11.36 2.67 14.91
N LYS A 149 -11.08 3.31 16.04
CA LYS A 149 -11.89 4.39 16.63
C LYS A 149 -10.98 5.54 17.00
N ASN A 150 -11.52 6.73 17.23
CA ASN A 150 -10.74 7.89 17.66
C ASN A 150 -9.89 7.54 18.89
N GLY A 151 -8.55 7.56 18.74
CA GLY A 151 -7.60 7.21 19.80
C GLY A 151 -7.27 5.72 19.94
N GLU A 152 -8.01 4.82 19.28
CA GLU A 152 -7.84 3.36 19.36
C GLU A 152 -7.59 2.74 17.98
N ASN A 153 -6.38 2.94 17.46
CA ASN A 153 -5.98 2.40 16.15
C ASN A 153 -5.13 1.13 16.25
N LYS A 154 -4.41 0.95 17.37
CA LYS A 154 -3.49 -0.16 17.58
C LYS A 154 -4.15 -1.51 17.29
N ASP A 155 -3.54 -2.23 16.34
CA ASP A 155 -3.92 -3.58 15.92
C ASP A 155 -5.36 -3.69 15.37
N LYS A 156 -6.00 -2.57 15.03
CA LYS A 156 -7.32 -2.57 14.41
C LYS A 156 -7.19 -2.77 12.90
N ILE A 157 -8.23 -3.32 12.28
CA ILE A 157 -8.30 -3.52 10.82
C ILE A 157 -9.07 -2.36 10.20
N CYS A 158 -8.39 -1.59 9.36
CA CYS A 158 -8.98 -0.51 8.60
C CYS A 158 -9.44 -1.01 7.22
N LEU A 159 -10.72 -0.80 6.93
CA LEU A 159 -11.35 -1.11 5.64
C LEU A 159 -11.46 0.18 4.82
N SER A 160 -10.30 0.75 4.52
CA SER A 160 -10.16 2.07 3.91
C SER A 160 -10.20 2.05 2.39
N PHE A 161 -9.93 0.90 1.76
CA PHE A 161 -9.80 0.83 0.30
C PHE A 161 -10.42 -0.45 -0.31
N PHE A 162 -11.50 -0.27 -1.07
CA PHE A 162 -12.09 -1.31 -1.93
C PHE A 162 -12.13 -0.86 -3.38
N ILE A 163 -11.96 -1.82 -4.29
CA ILE A 163 -12.23 -1.64 -5.71
C ILE A 163 -13.07 -2.79 -6.27
N SER A 164 -13.80 -2.51 -7.34
CA SER A 164 -14.53 -3.48 -8.14
C SER A 164 -13.57 -4.25 -9.07
N LYS A 165 -13.93 -5.49 -9.40
CA LYS A 165 -13.23 -6.34 -10.39
C LYS A 165 -13.12 -5.69 -11.77
N ASP A 166 -14.01 -4.75 -12.08
CA ASP A 166 -14.02 -4.01 -13.35
C ASP A 166 -13.24 -2.69 -13.29
N PHE A 167 -12.73 -2.32 -12.10
CA PHE A 167 -11.96 -1.09 -11.88
C PHE A 167 -10.61 -1.41 -11.23
N LEU A 168 -9.75 -2.10 -11.97
CA LEU A 168 -8.45 -2.58 -11.47
C LEU A 168 -7.31 -1.59 -11.67
N ASP A 169 -7.39 -0.72 -12.68
CA ASP A 169 -6.38 0.30 -12.96
C ASP A 169 -6.44 1.43 -11.92
N ILE A 170 -5.42 1.50 -11.07
CA ILE A 170 -5.34 2.51 -10.02
C ILE A 170 -4.56 3.76 -10.43
N SER A 171 -4.03 3.83 -11.67
CA SER A 171 -3.42 5.07 -12.18
C SER A 171 -4.42 6.23 -12.17
N LYS A 172 -5.71 5.92 -12.30
CA LYS A 172 -6.84 6.87 -12.27
C LYS A 172 -6.96 7.67 -10.97
N ILE A 173 -6.32 7.23 -9.90
CA ILE A 173 -6.30 7.95 -8.60
C ILE A 173 -4.95 8.60 -8.28
N ALA A 174 -3.98 8.50 -9.19
CA ALA A 174 -2.69 9.16 -9.05
C ALA A 174 -2.86 10.68 -9.04
N LEU A 175 -1.98 11.36 -8.32
CA LEU A 175 -1.87 12.82 -8.42
C LEU A 175 -1.31 13.21 -9.80
N SER A 176 -1.77 14.33 -10.34
CA SER A 176 -1.41 14.82 -11.69
C SER A 176 0.10 15.00 -11.88
N ASP A 177 0.78 15.52 -10.85
CA ASP A 177 2.20 15.90 -10.92
C ASP A 177 3.13 14.79 -10.41
N GLY A 178 2.70 13.52 -10.56
CA GLY A 178 3.37 12.35 -10.01
C GLY A 178 2.93 12.03 -8.58
N ASP A 179 2.97 10.74 -8.23
CA ASP A 179 2.53 10.23 -6.94
C ASP A 179 3.47 9.12 -6.43
N PRO A 180 4.67 9.49 -5.95
CA PRO A 180 5.65 8.51 -5.47
C PRO A 180 5.08 7.64 -4.34
N TYR A 181 4.16 8.18 -3.53
CA TYR A 181 3.48 7.40 -2.50
C TYR A 181 2.66 6.26 -3.11
N LEU A 182 1.80 6.55 -4.09
CA LEU A 182 1.00 5.51 -4.77
C LEU A 182 1.88 4.51 -5.52
N PHE A 183 3.00 4.97 -6.10
CA PHE A 183 3.92 4.10 -6.80
C PHE A 183 4.53 3.08 -5.83
N HIS A 184 5.11 3.55 -4.71
CA HIS A 184 5.65 2.66 -3.69
C HIS A 184 4.56 1.83 -2.98
N TRP A 185 3.34 2.37 -2.85
CA TRP A 185 2.18 1.61 -2.38
C TRP A 185 1.91 0.38 -3.26
N MET A 186 1.95 0.54 -4.58
CA MET A 186 1.84 -0.58 -5.54
C MET A 186 3.00 -1.56 -5.42
N LEU A 187 4.22 -1.04 -5.26
CA LEU A 187 5.41 -1.85 -5.08
C LEU A 187 5.28 -2.80 -3.89
N TRP A 188 4.63 -2.35 -2.80
CA TRP A 188 4.54 -3.05 -1.51
C TRP A 188 3.18 -3.64 -1.17
N LEU A 189 2.22 -3.61 -2.10
CA LEU A 189 0.91 -4.25 -1.90
C LEU A 189 1.10 -5.76 -1.75
N THR A 190 0.94 -6.25 -0.51
CA THR A 190 1.24 -7.64 -0.15
C THR A 190 -0.03 -8.49 -0.11
N PRO A 191 -0.18 -9.48 -1.00
CA PRO A 191 -1.34 -10.38 -1.05
C PRO A 191 -1.48 -11.23 0.21
N LEU A 192 -2.68 -11.23 0.80
CA LEU A 192 -3.07 -12.16 1.86
C LEU A 192 -4.07 -13.22 1.36
N TYR A 193 -4.90 -12.86 0.39
CA TYR A 193 -5.84 -13.77 -0.27
C TYR A 193 -6.01 -13.35 -1.72
N ASP A 194 -6.03 -14.34 -2.63
CA ASP A 194 -6.27 -14.13 -4.05
C ASP A 194 -7.07 -15.30 -4.61
N SER A 195 -8.19 -14.99 -5.25
CA SER A 195 -9.03 -15.96 -5.98
C SER A 195 -8.63 -16.11 -7.46
N GLY A 196 -7.50 -15.51 -7.86
CA GLY A 196 -6.98 -15.52 -9.23
C GLY A 196 -7.08 -14.17 -9.94
N ILE A 197 -7.42 -13.09 -9.23
CA ILE A 197 -7.57 -11.75 -9.80
C ILE A 197 -6.26 -10.93 -9.75
N TYR A 198 -5.32 -11.29 -8.87
CA TYR A 198 -4.10 -10.49 -8.66
C TYR A 198 -3.26 -10.33 -9.92
N GLN A 199 -3.12 -11.38 -10.74
CA GLN A 199 -2.38 -11.28 -12.01
C GLN A 199 -3.04 -10.32 -13.00
N LYS A 200 -4.38 -10.31 -13.07
CA LYS A 200 -5.11 -9.31 -13.86
C LYS A 200 -4.87 -7.90 -13.31
N PHE A 201 -4.94 -7.74 -11.98
CA PHE A 201 -4.65 -6.46 -11.32
C PHE A 201 -3.23 -5.96 -11.63
N LEU A 202 -2.21 -6.81 -11.60
CA LEU A 202 -0.84 -6.44 -11.98
C LEU A 202 -0.73 -6.04 -13.46
N LYS A 203 -1.46 -6.71 -14.36
CA LYS A 203 -1.49 -6.40 -15.80
C LYS A 203 -2.12 -5.03 -16.07
N GLU A 204 -3.23 -4.71 -15.43
CA GLU A 204 -3.91 -3.41 -15.54
C GLU A 204 -3.05 -2.27 -14.96
N ASN A 205 -2.10 -2.60 -14.07
CA ASN A 205 -1.18 -1.64 -13.49
C ASN A 205 0.27 -1.80 -13.99
N ILE A 206 0.46 -2.24 -15.23
CA ILE A 206 1.79 -2.45 -15.81
C ILE A 206 2.61 -1.15 -15.91
N TRP A 207 1.93 0.00 -15.93
CA TRP A 207 2.52 1.34 -15.93
C TRP A 207 3.53 1.55 -14.79
N ILE A 208 3.38 0.82 -13.68
CA ILE A 208 4.31 0.91 -12.54
C ILE A 208 5.74 0.50 -12.90
N LYS A 209 5.93 -0.32 -13.94
CA LYS A 209 7.26 -0.70 -14.44
C LYS A 209 8.05 0.46 -15.03
N LYS A 210 7.39 1.57 -15.39
CA LYS A 210 8.06 2.84 -15.73
C LYS A 210 8.90 3.36 -14.56
N TYR A 211 8.41 3.16 -13.34
CA TYR A 211 9.04 3.64 -12.10
C TYR A 211 9.88 2.56 -11.41
N PHE A 212 9.49 1.30 -11.51
CA PHE A 212 10.20 0.16 -10.94
C PHE A 212 10.37 -0.95 -11.97
N PRO A 213 11.39 -0.89 -12.85
CA PRO A 213 11.57 -1.86 -13.94
C PRO A 213 11.77 -3.31 -13.48
N ALA A 214 12.17 -3.51 -12.21
CA ALA A 214 12.32 -4.81 -11.57
C ALA A 214 11.00 -5.35 -10.95
N PHE A 215 9.89 -4.61 -11.02
CA PHE A 215 8.64 -5.01 -10.40
C PHE A 215 7.92 -6.13 -11.18
N TYR A 216 7.51 -7.18 -10.46
CA TYR A 216 6.72 -8.30 -10.96
C TYR A 216 5.57 -8.69 -10.02
N GLY A 217 5.21 -7.82 -9.07
CA GLY A 217 4.28 -8.13 -7.98
C GLY A 217 5.00 -8.67 -6.74
N GLN A 218 4.20 -8.94 -5.71
CA GLN A 218 4.66 -9.54 -4.45
C GLN A 218 4.41 -11.06 -4.45
N ASP A 219 5.08 -11.75 -3.52
CA ASP A 219 4.85 -13.19 -3.32
C ASP A 219 3.39 -13.45 -2.93
N THR A 220 2.86 -14.52 -3.52
CA THR A 220 1.49 -15.00 -3.35
C THR A 220 1.44 -16.32 -2.60
N ALA A 221 2.56 -16.87 -2.11
CA ALA A 221 2.64 -18.17 -1.44
C ALA A 221 1.56 -18.34 -0.36
N PHE A 222 1.41 -17.36 0.54
CA PHE A 222 0.36 -17.40 1.56
C PHE A 222 -1.05 -17.34 0.96
N SER A 223 -1.28 -16.45 -0.03
CA SER A 223 -2.59 -16.32 -0.69
C SER A 223 -3.02 -17.61 -1.40
N LYS A 224 -2.07 -18.36 -1.96
CA LYS A 224 -2.30 -19.65 -2.66
C LYS A 224 -2.75 -20.76 -1.71
N ILE A 225 -2.46 -20.66 -0.41
CA ILE A 225 -2.93 -21.61 0.60
C ILE A 225 -4.45 -21.46 0.83
N LEU A 226 -4.98 -20.24 0.68
CA LEU A 226 -6.36 -19.92 1.01
C LEU A 226 -7.34 -20.13 -0.17
N LYS A 227 -7.12 -21.14 -1.02
CA LYS A 227 -8.07 -21.46 -2.10
C LYS A 227 -9.46 -21.70 -1.54
N ASN A 228 -10.47 -21.09 -2.14
CA ASN A 228 -11.87 -21.26 -1.77
C ASN A 228 -12.67 -21.84 -2.95
N PRO A 229 -12.59 -23.15 -3.21
CA PRO A 229 -13.21 -23.77 -4.39
C PRO A 229 -14.75 -23.70 -4.37
N ILE A 230 -15.35 -23.53 -3.19
CA ILE A 230 -16.81 -23.51 -2.99
C ILE A 230 -17.33 -22.05 -2.97
N GLN A 231 -16.51 -21.07 -3.37
CA GLN A 231 -16.87 -19.65 -3.30
C GLN A 231 -18.21 -19.34 -4.01
N ARG A 232 -18.48 -19.94 -5.17
CA ARG A 232 -19.74 -19.75 -5.91
C ARG A 232 -20.98 -20.24 -5.14
N VAL A 233 -20.86 -21.36 -4.40
CA VAL A 233 -21.97 -21.87 -3.58
C VAL A 233 -22.23 -20.94 -2.40
N ARG A 234 -21.18 -20.40 -1.77
CA ARG A 234 -21.31 -19.44 -0.67
C ARG A 234 -21.88 -18.10 -1.10
N GLU A 235 -21.77 -17.77 -2.37
CA GLU A 235 -22.38 -16.58 -2.96
C GLU A 235 -23.86 -16.74 -3.22
N ALA A 236 -24.36 -17.96 -3.46
CA ALA A 236 -25.74 -18.22 -3.84
C ALA A 236 -26.80 -17.54 -2.93
N PRO A 237 -26.70 -17.60 -1.58
CA PRO A 237 -27.66 -16.93 -0.70
C PRO A 237 -27.63 -15.39 -0.82
N PHE A 238 -26.51 -14.84 -1.26
CA PHE A 238 -26.27 -13.41 -1.36
C PHE A 238 -26.47 -12.87 -2.78
N ILE A 239 -26.79 -13.72 -3.77
CA ILE A 239 -27.08 -13.27 -5.14
C ILE A 239 -28.28 -12.32 -5.13
N PHE A 240 -29.29 -12.58 -4.32
CA PHE A 240 -30.48 -11.73 -4.22
C PHE A 240 -30.33 -10.57 -3.23
N PHE A 241 -29.16 -10.42 -2.59
CA PHE A 241 -28.94 -9.28 -1.69
C PHE A 241 -29.05 -7.96 -2.46
N PRO A 242 -29.94 -7.05 -2.04
CA PRO A 242 -30.20 -5.82 -2.78
C PRO A 242 -29.07 -4.82 -2.56
N GLU A 243 -28.05 -4.88 -3.42
CA GLU A 243 -26.85 -4.00 -3.38
C GLU A 243 -27.23 -2.53 -3.20
N ARG A 244 -28.26 -2.05 -3.93
CA ARG A 244 -28.76 -0.67 -3.83
C ARG A 244 -29.29 -0.32 -2.44
N ILE A 245 -29.97 -1.24 -1.77
CA ILE A 245 -30.51 -1.02 -0.41
C ILE A 245 -29.35 -1.03 0.59
N ILE A 246 -28.42 -1.97 0.46
CA ILE A 246 -27.21 -2.06 1.29
C ILE A 246 -26.35 -0.80 1.18
N LYS A 247 -26.17 -0.29 -0.05
CA LYS A 247 -25.53 1.00 -0.34
C LYS A 247 -26.23 2.15 0.38
N LYS A 248 -27.55 2.30 0.19
CA LYS A 248 -28.35 3.36 0.84
C LYS A 248 -28.22 3.31 2.37
N PHE A 249 -28.28 2.13 2.96
CA PHE A 249 -28.11 1.94 4.39
C PHE A 249 -26.71 2.37 4.87
N GLN A 250 -25.64 1.89 4.22
CA GLN A 250 -24.27 2.26 4.59
C GLN A 250 -24.00 3.75 4.43
N LEU A 251 -24.51 4.38 3.37
CA LEU A 251 -24.44 5.82 3.19
C LEU A 251 -25.18 6.58 4.29
N LYS A 252 -26.32 6.08 4.77
CA LYS A 252 -27.05 6.69 5.90
C LYS A 252 -26.21 6.69 7.18
N VAL A 253 -25.60 5.55 7.51
CA VAL A 253 -24.79 5.33 8.74
C VAL A 253 -23.41 6.00 8.67
N MET A 254 -22.91 6.34 7.48
CA MET A 254 -21.58 6.90 7.31
C MET A 254 -21.40 8.24 8.08
N PRO A 255 -20.24 8.45 8.76
CA PRO A 255 -19.97 9.68 9.51
C PRO A 255 -20.08 10.94 8.65
N ARG A 256 -20.52 12.06 9.27
CA ARG A 256 -20.69 13.35 8.59
C ARG A 256 -19.39 13.85 7.93
N GLY A 257 -18.23 13.59 8.53
CA GLY A 257 -16.92 13.98 7.98
C GLY A 257 -16.64 13.38 6.59
N MET A 258 -16.96 12.09 6.37
CA MET A 258 -16.80 11.46 5.04
C MET A 258 -17.79 12.02 4.02
N LYS A 259 -19.03 12.31 4.43
CA LYS A 259 -20.02 12.95 3.56
C LYS A 259 -19.60 14.36 3.16
N GLY A 260 -18.94 15.09 4.07
CA GLY A 260 -18.37 16.40 3.78
C GLY A 260 -17.19 16.34 2.80
N ALA A 261 -16.30 15.37 2.95
CA ALA A 261 -15.17 15.16 2.05
C ALA A 261 -15.62 14.86 0.61
N LEU A 262 -16.68 14.05 0.43
CA LEU A 262 -17.26 13.79 -0.89
C LEU A 262 -17.70 15.05 -1.63
N LYS A 263 -18.24 16.05 -0.90
CA LYS A 263 -18.72 17.29 -1.50
C LYS A 263 -17.59 18.20 -1.98
N LYS A 264 -16.36 18.01 -1.47
CA LYS A 264 -15.20 18.82 -1.84
C LYS A 264 -14.54 18.36 -3.15
N GLY A 265 -14.96 17.23 -3.73
CA GLY A 265 -14.38 16.70 -4.98
C GLY A 265 -12.91 16.27 -4.84
N ASP A 266 -12.44 16.03 -3.62
CA ASP A 266 -11.06 15.68 -3.34
C ASP A 266 -10.84 14.16 -3.51
N ASN A 267 -9.74 13.76 -4.16
CA ASN A 267 -9.36 12.35 -4.38
C ASN A 267 -9.00 11.60 -3.08
N SER A 268 -9.07 12.28 -1.94
CA SER A 268 -8.93 11.72 -0.59
C SER A 268 -10.05 10.72 -0.26
N VAL A 269 -11.30 11.06 -0.60
CA VAL A 269 -12.48 10.21 -0.39
C VAL A 269 -13.21 9.95 -1.69
N ILE A 270 -13.20 8.69 -2.15
CA ILE A 270 -13.89 8.24 -3.36
C ILE A 270 -14.98 7.29 -2.93
N ILE A 271 -16.24 7.59 -3.27
CA ILE A 271 -17.38 6.73 -2.96
C ILE A 271 -18.26 6.65 -4.20
N ASN A 272 -18.08 5.58 -4.97
CA ASN A 272 -18.93 5.23 -6.10
C ASN A 272 -19.11 3.69 -6.13
N ASP A 273 -19.69 3.16 -7.20
CA ASP A 273 -19.97 1.72 -7.32
C ASP A 273 -18.75 0.89 -7.79
N GLU A 274 -17.66 1.57 -8.15
CA GLU A 274 -16.42 0.98 -8.64
C GLU A 274 -15.29 1.03 -7.61
N MET A 275 -15.30 2.03 -6.72
CA MET A 275 -14.26 2.27 -5.73
C MET A 275 -14.82 2.91 -4.46
N LEU A 276 -14.32 2.41 -3.34
CA LEU A 276 -14.52 2.99 -2.02
C LEU A 276 -13.16 3.28 -1.37
N LYS A 277 -12.78 4.55 -1.28
CA LYS A 277 -11.57 5.04 -0.60
C LYS A 277 -11.98 6.01 0.51
N PHE A 278 -11.55 5.78 1.75
CA PHE A 278 -12.05 6.49 2.94
C PHE A 278 -10.98 7.29 3.71
N HIS A 279 -9.93 7.77 3.06
CA HIS A 279 -8.87 8.53 3.71
C HIS A 279 -9.28 10.00 3.85
N LEU A 280 -9.71 10.42 5.03
CA LEU A 280 -10.13 11.82 5.28
C LEU A 280 -8.99 12.83 5.18
N ILE A 281 -7.76 12.37 5.44
CA ILE A 281 -6.54 13.19 5.34
C ILE A 281 -5.63 12.48 4.35
N ASP A 282 -5.56 12.99 3.13
CA ASP A 282 -4.68 12.49 2.09
C ASP A 282 -3.36 13.26 2.12
N ARG A 283 -2.31 12.64 2.68
CA ARG A 283 -0.97 13.24 2.80
C ARG A 283 -0.07 12.99 1.59
N ARG A 284 -0.58 12.40 0.50
CA ARG A 284 0.26 12.04 -0.66
C ARG A 284 0.96 13.25 -1.28
N ALA A 285 0.26 14.38 -1.41
CA ALA A 285 0.84 15.62 -1.91
C ALA A 285 1.93 16.15 -0.98
N GLU A 286 1.70 16.10 0.33
CA GLU A 286 2.69 16.49 1.34
C GLU A 286 3.95 15.61 1.27
N TYR A 287 3.78 14.28 1.22
CA TYR A 287 4.90 13.34 1.08
C TYR A 287 5.68 13.55 -0.21
N ARG A 288 4.98 13.84 -1.30
CA ARG A 288 5.60 14.16 -2.58
C ARG A 288 6.46 15.42 -2.51
N GLU A 289 5.95 16.52 -1.97
CA GLU A 289 6.75 17.76 -1.90
C GLU A 289 7.95 17.58 -0.96
N ARG A 290 7.80 16.89 0.19
CA ARG A 290 8.92 16.53 1.07
C ARG A 290 9.97 15.70 0.34
N PHE A 291 9.53 14.73 -0.46
CA PHE A 291 10.41 13.90 -1.28
C PHE A 291 11.20 14.73 -2.29
N TYR A 292 10.52 15.58 -3.06
CA TYR A 292 11.17 16.42 -4.06
C TYR A 292 12.15 17.41 -3.45
N GLN A 293 11.80 18.02 -2.32
CA GLN A 293 12.70 18.90 -1.57
C GLN A 293 13.97 18.15 -1.12
N LYS A 294 13.81 16.94 -0.59
CA LYS A 294 14.92 16.12 -0.12
C LYS A 294 15.86 15.72 -1.25
N VAL A 295 15.34 15.28 -2.40
CA VAL A 295 16.17 14.97 -3.58
C VAL A 295 16.94 16.20 -4.04
N LYS A 296 16.28 17.37 -4.13
CA LYS A 296 16.93 18.62 -4.54
C LYS A 296 18.02 19.07 -3.55
N SER A 297 17.83 18.85 -2.25
CA SER A 297 18.83 19.19 -1.23
C SER A 297 20.09 18.31 -1.29
N LEU A 298 20.01 17.10 -1.83
CA LEU A 298 21.18 16.21 -1.96
C LEU A 298 22.09 16.65 -3.12
N ASN A 299 21.49 17.10 -4.23
CA ASN A 299 22.23 17.72 -5.34
C ASN A 299 21.28 18.60 -6.18
N PRO A 300 21.52 19.92 -6.25
CA PRO A 300 20.69 20.84 -7.05
C PRO A 300 20.65 20.52 -8.55
N ASN A 301 21.66 19.81 -9.07
CA ASN A 301 21.75 19.41 -10.48
C ASN A 301 20.96 18.14 -10.80
N PHE A 302 20.36 17.49 -9.79
CA PHE A 302 19.51 16.34 -10.03
C PHE A 302 18.26 16.74 -10.81
N PRO A 303 17.81 15.91 -11.77
CA PRO A 303 16.62 16.20 -12.53
C PRO A 303 15.43 16.30 -11.57
N ASN A 304 14.53 17.25 -11.87
CA ASN A 304 13.33 17.44 -11.08
C ASN A 304 12.51 16.14 -11.13
N PRO A 305 12.24 15.47 -9.99
CA PRO A 305 11.51 14.22 -10.02
C PRO A 305 10.05 14.37 -10.47
N LYS A 306 9.54 15.60 -10.63
CA LYS A 306 8.27 15.92 -11.32
C LYS A 306 8.29 15.60 -12.82
N SER A 307 9.47 15.52 -13.44
CA SER A 307 9.65 15.39 -14.90
C SER A 307 9.86 13.95 -15.39
N GLN A 308 9.82 12.96 -14.49
CA GLN A 308 10.01 11.53 -14.77
C GLN A 308 8.72 10.75 -14.55
#